data_AF-A0A1A7WU48-F1
#
_entry.id   AF-A0A1A7WU48-F1
#
_cell.length_a   1.000
_cell.length_b   1.000
_cell.length_c   1.000
_cell.angle_alpha   90.00
_cell.angle_beta   90.00
_cell.angle_gamma   90.00
#
_symmetry.space_group_name_H-M   'P 1'
#
loop_
_entity.id
_entity.type
_entity.pdbx_description
1 polymer ?
#
loop_
_entity_poly.entity_id
_entity_poly.type
_entity_poly.pdbx_seq_one_letter_code
_entity_poly.pdbx_strand_id
1 'polypeptide(L)'
;IHQDLREELAKVKNLQALADVSKQLKLRCQEEIANRKDVEDKECSLPFPHWICQPYIRPAPKQLAANGSTQGSELRKIACQKRSLEDSDGAAEVLSKNKQKKRSRNPHKNFCPQQKPKYLKCEQCGNPKGNKCVFNLCRGCCKKKAFKEMADCPSHGLRFKTKAEKRKAEEEEQKDGKRREGSVIEMNSESPLRPETSTELQERSTALLL
;
A
#
# COMPACT_ATOMS: atom_id res chain seq x y z
N ILE A 1 -11.25 8.38 -24.87
CA ILE A 1 -11.04 9.71 -24.26
C ILE A 1 -9.55 9.87 -24.01
N HIS A 2 -8.91 10.83 -24.68
CA HIS A 2 -7.46 11.15 -24.72
C HIS A 2 -6.48 10.00 -24.42
N GLN A 3 -6.45 8.97 -25.28
CA GLN A 3 -5.60 7.78 -25.09
C GLN A 3 -4.11 8.10 -25.30
N ASP A 4 -3.80 9.01 -26.22
CA ASP A 4 -2.46 9.49 -26.50
C ASP A 4 -1.79 10.10 -25.26
N LEU A 5 -2.48 11.01 -24.57
CA LEU A 5 -1.97 11.63 -23.35
C LEU A 5 -1.82 10.63 -22.21
N ARG A 6 -2.66 9.58 -22.16
CA ARG A 6 -2.52 8.49 -21.18
C ARG A 6 -1.25 7.66 -21.43
N GLU A 7 -0.96 7.35 -22.70
CA GLU A 7 0.24 6.61 -23.09
C GLU A 7 1.51 7.45 -22.88
N GLU A 8 1.44 8.76 -23.12
CA GLU A 8 2.53 9.69 -22.85
C GLU A 8 2.80 9.80 -21.35
N LEU A 9 1.76 9.98 -20.52
CA LEU A 9 1.86 9.99 -19.06
C LEU A 9 2.59 8.75 -18.52
N ALA A 10 2.36 7.58 -19.13
CA ALA A 10 3.00 6.33 -18.73
C ALA A 10 4.50 6.26 -19.08
N LYS A 11 4.99 7.06 -20.04
CA LYS A 11 6.39 7.08 -20.50
C LYS A 11 7.25 8.11 -19.79
N VAL A 12 6.64 9.13 -19.19
CA VAL A 12 7.34 10.25 -18.57
C VAL A 12 8.14 9.83 -17.33
N LYS A 13 9.38 10.34 -17.22
CA LYS A 13 10.31 10.08 -16.08
C LYS A 13 10.64 11.32 -15.23
N ASN A 14 10.21 12.51 -15.66
CA ASN A 14 10.51 13.78 -15.00
C ASN A 14 9.22 14.47 -14.55
N LEU A 15 9.24 15.12 -13.37
CA LEU A 15 8.14 15.90 -12.83
C LEU A 15 7.69 17.03 -13.75
N GLN A 16 8.62 17.70 -14.45
CA GLN A 16 8.29 18.79 -15.35
C GLN A 16 7.43 18.29 -16.53
N ALA A 17 7.88 17.21 -17.18
CA ALA A 17 7.13 16.58 -18.25
C ALA A 17 5.77 16.03 -17.78
N LEU A 18 5.68 15.54 -16.53
CA LEU A 18 4.42 15.08 -15.95
C LEU A 18 3.43 16.26 -15.80
N ALA A 19 3.93 17.40 -15.34
CA ALA A 19 3.14 18.62 -15.23
C ALA A 19 2.66 19.10 -16.60
N ASP A 20 3.48 18.98 -17.64
CA ASP A 20 3.12 19.42 -18.99
C ASP A 20 2.06 18.53 -19.63
N VAL A 21 2.17 17.19 -19.52
CA VAL A 21 1.09 16.26 -19.94
C VAL A 21 -0.20 16.54 -19.17
N SER A 22 -0.11 16.84 -17.87
CA SER A 22 -1.28 17.18 -17.05
C SER A 22 -1.95 18.49 -17.49
N LYS A 23 -1.17 19.51 -17.88
CA LYS A 23 -1.71 20.76 -18.43
C LYS A 23 -2.42 20.52 -19.76
N GLN A 24 -1.82 19.73 -20.66
CA GLN A 24 -2.42 19.40 -21.95
C GLN A 24 -3.75 18.65 -21.77
N LEU A 25 -3.78 17.67 -20.85
CA LEU A 25 -5.00 16.93 -20.54
C LEU A 25 -6.10 17.86 -20.00
N LYS A 26 -5.74 18.81 -19.13
CA LYS A 26 -6.69 19.80 -18.61
C LYS A 26 -7.28 20.67 -19.72
N LEU A 27 -6.45 21.18 -20.62
CA LEU A 27 -6.88 22.04 -21.72
C LEU A 27 -7.86 21.30 -22.65
N ARG A 28 -7.52 20.10 -23.09
CA ARG A 28 -8.40 19.31 -23.97
C ARG A 28 -9.74 18.96 -23.30
N CYS A 29 -9.72 18.58 -22.03
CA CYS A 29 -10.96 18.37 -21.29
C CYS A 29 -11.81 19.65 -21.19
N GLN A 30 -11.18 20.82 -21.00
CA GLN A 30 -11.90 22.11 -20.95
C GLN A 30 -12.49 22.50 -22.30
N GLU A 31 -11.76 22.29 -23.39
CA GLU A 31 -12.25 22.49 -24.76
C GLU A 31 -13.42 21.55 -25.07
N GLU A 32 -13.33 20.27 -24.71
CA GLU A 32 -14.45 19.32 -24.86
C GLU A 32 -15.70 19.76 -24.06
N ILE A 33 -15.52 20.30 -22.85
CA ILE A 33 -16.63 20.83 -22.04
C ILE A 33 -17.24 22.08 -22.70
N ALA A 34 -16.41 22.99 -23.21
CA ALA A 34 -16.87 24.20 -23.89
C ALA A 34 -17.63 23.86 -25.18
N ASN A 35 -17.10 22.94 -25.99
CA ASN A 35 -17.67 22.52 -27.27
C ASN A 35 -18.93 21.64 -27.11
N ARG A 36 -19.07 20.92 -25.98
CA ARG A 36 -20.31 20.18 -25.65
C ARG A 36 -21.53 21.07 -25.43
N LYS A 37 -21.35 22.39 -25.29
CA LYS A 37 -22.46 23.33 -25.08
C LYS A 37 -23.30 23.55 -26.34
N ASP A 38 -22.79 23.20 -27.53
CA ASP A 38 -23.43 23.45 -28.83
C ASP A 38 -24.02 22.19 -29.50
N VAL A 39 -23.74 20.98 -28.99
CA VAL A 39 -24.22 19.72 -29.58
C VAL A 39 -25.20 19.03 -28.63
N GLU A 40 -26.45 19.45 -28.75
CA GLU A 40 -27.71 18.75 -28.43
C GLU A 40 -27.59 17.39 -27.70
N ASP A 41 -27.95 17.43 -26.42
CA ASP A 41 -28.59 16.41 -25.54
C ASP A 41 -29.02 15.05 -26.11
N LYS A 42 -28.14 14.27 -26.74
CA LYS A 42 -28.47 12.89 -27.14
C LYS A 42 -27.33 11.92 -26.80
N GLU A 43 -27.44 11.34 -25.60
CA GLU A 43 -27.19 9.90 -25.25
C GLU A 43 -26.56 9.63 -23.87
N CYS A 44 -26.19 10.62 -23.05
CA CYS A 44 -25.77 10.37 -21.66
C CYS A 44 -26.15 11.53 -20.74
N SER A 45 -27.42 11.60 -20.31
CA SER A 45 -27.96 12.64 -19.43
C SER A 45 -27.49 12.50 -17.96
N LEU A 46 -26.18 12.44 -17.73
CA LEU A 46 -25.64 12.56 -16.38
C LEU A 46 -25.39 14.05 -16.11
N PRO A 47 -25.85 14.60 -14.97
CA PRO A 47 -25.65 16.01 -14.60
C PRO A 47 -24.18 16.38 -14.38
N PHE A 48 -23.30 15.39 -14.29
CA PHE A 48 -21.87 15.57 -14.16
C PHE A 48 -21.14 14.83 -15.29
N PRO A 49 -20.00 15.35 -15.76
CA PRO A 49 -19.13 14.62 -16.67
C PRO A 49 -18.72 13.25 -16.12
N HIS A 50 -18.38 12.32 -17.00
CA HIS A 50 -18.06 10.93 -16.64
C HIS A 50 -16.86 10.76 -15.67
N TRP A 51 -16.03 11.79 -15.47
CA TRP A 51 -14.90 11.79 -14.52
C TRP A 51 -15.26 12.31 -13.12
N ILE A 52 -16.48 12.85 -12.94
CA ILE A 52 -17.01 13.22 -11.63
C ILE A 52 -18.01 12.15 -11.22
N CYS A 53 -17.70 11.40 -10.17
CA CYS A 53 -18.65 10.46 -9.59
C CYS A 53 -19.87 11.23 -9.06
N GLN A 54 -21.07 10.76 -9.40
CA GLN A 54 -22.28 11.24 -8.73
C GLN A 54 -22.16 11.02 -7.22
N PRO A 55 -22.52 12.01 -6.39
CA PRO A 55 -22.54 11.81 -4.95
C PRO A 55 -23.47 10.66 -4.63
N TYR A 56 -22.94 9.62 -3.96
CA TYR A 56 -23.74 8.47 -3.58
C TYR A 56 -24.72 8.88 -2.49
N ILE A 57 -25.99 8.98 -2.86
CA ILE A 57 -27.10 9.15 -1.92
C ILE A 57 -27.70 7.76 -1.69
N ARG A 58 -27.52 7.22 -0.49
CA ARG A 58 -28.25 6.00 -0.08
C ARG A 58 -29.71 6.39 0.14
N PRO A 59 -30.67 5.90 -0.67
CA PRO A 59 -32.07 6.16 -0.38
C PRO A 59 -32.43 5.61 1.00
N ALA A 60 -33.29 6.32 1.74
CA ALA A 60 -33.84 5.78 2.96
C ALA A 60 -34.52 4.42 2.66
N PRO A 61 -34.46 3.45 3.59
CA PRO A 61 -35.21 2.21 3.44
C PRO A 61 -36.67 2.56 3.13
N LYS A 62 -37.26 1.94 2.09
CA LYS A 62 -38.70 2.08 1.83
C LYS A 62 -39.43 1.70 3.10
N GLN A 63 -40.14 2.66 3.69
CA GLN A 63 -41.03 2.39 4.80
C GLN A 63 -42.02 1.34 4.32
N LEU A 64 -42.10 0.23 5.04
CA LEU A 64 -43.16 -0.75 4.83
C LEU A 64 -44.43 -0.04 5.28
N ALA A 65 -45.20 0.47 4.32
CA ALA A 65 -46.53 0.99 4.60
C ALA A 65 -47.31 -0.12 5.30
N ALA A 66 -47.61 0.10 6.58
CA ALA A 66 -48.61 -0.67 7.28
C ALA A 66 -49.94 -0.41 6.56
N ASN A 67 -50.39 -1.41 5.82
CA ASN A 67 -51.77 -1.69 5.41
C ASN A 67 -52.61 -0.50 4.88
N GLY A 68 -52.84 -0.51 3.56
CA GLY A 68 -54.08 0.00 2.98
C GLY A 68 -53.93 1.19 2.02
N SER A 69 -54.24 0.91 0.74
CA SER A 69 -54.56 1.85 -0.35
C SER A 69 -53.42 2.29 -1.30
N THR A 70 -53.43 1.66 -2.50
CA THR A 70 -53.42 2.24 -3.87
C THR A 70 -52.74 3.61 -4.05
N GLN A 71 -51.75 3.85 -4.91
CA GLN A 71 -51.51 3.48 -6.32
C GLN A 71 -50.00 3.69 -6.60
N GLY A 72 -49.38 2.90 -7.47
CA GLY A 72 -48.09 3.29 -8.08
C GLY A 72 -47.07 2.17 -8.32
N SER A 73 -47.01 1.75 -9.58
CA SER A 73 -45.89 1.06 -10.26
C SER A 73 -45.91 -0.48 -10.25
N GLU A 74 -46.62 -1.01 -11.24
CA GLU A 74 -46.66 -2.42 -11.68
C GLU A 74 -45.35 -2.97 -12.28
N LEU A 75 -44.25 -2.21 -12.38
CA LEU A 75 -43.17 -2.59 -13.30
C LEU A 75 -41.99 -3.41 -12.74
N ARG A 76 -42.11 -4.15 -11.63
CA ARG A 76 -41.01 -5.08 -11.20
C ARG A 76 -41.44 -6.33 -10.40
N LYS A 77 -42.53 -7.00 -10.75
CA LYS A 77 -42.90 -8.28 -10.11
C LYS A 77 -42.47 -9.56 -10.83
N ILE A 78 -41.73 -9.48 -11.94
CA ILE A 78 -41.39 -10.68 -12.74
C ILE A 78 -40.05 -11.37 -12.33
N ALA A 79 -39.20 -10.77 -11.49
CA ALA A 79 -37.84 -11.31 -11.26
C ALA A 79 -37.47 -11.57 -9.80
N CYS A 80 -38.28 -12.32 -9.04
CA CYS A 80 -37.80 -13.13 -7.90
C CYS A 80 -38.95 -13.89 -7.23
N GLN A 81 -39.32 -15.07 -7.72
CA GLN A 81 -39.96 -16.06 -6.86
C GLN A 81 -38.92 -16.55 -5.85
N LYS A 82 -38.87 -15.92 -4.66
CA LYS A 82 -38.29 -16.55 -3.48
C LYS A 82 -39.37 -17.44 -2.88
N ARG A 83 -39.11 -18.75 -2.80
CA ARG A 83 -39.98 -19.72 -2.10
C ARG A 83 -40.33 -19.18 -0.70
N SER A 84 -41.61 -19.20 -0.33
CA SER A 84 -42.05 -18.96 1.04
C SER A 84 -41.48 -20.05 1.93
N LEU A 85 -40.76 -19.64 2.97
CA LEU A 85 -40.41 -20.51 4.09
C LEU A 85 -41.45 -20.19 5.16
N GLU A 86 -42.26 -21.18 5.53
CA GLU A 86 -43.29 -21.09 6.57
C GLU A 86 -42.68 -20.52 7.86
N ASP A 87 -43.35 -19.50 8.42
CA ASP A 87 -42.97 -18.83 9.65
C ASP A 87 -43.46 -19.70 10.82
N SER A 88 -42.56 -20.41 11.49
CA SER A 88 -42.88 -20.99 12.80
C SER A 88 -42.59 -19.95 13.87
N ASP A 89 -43.67 -19.40 14.42
CA ASP A 89 -43.71 -18.61 15.64
C ASP A 89 -43.03 -19.36 16.79
N GLY A 90 -41.95 -18.77 17.31
CA GLY A 90 -41.21 -19.29 18.43
C GLY A 90 -40.32 -18.20 19.02
N ALA A 91 -40.75 -17.65 20.15
CA ALA A 91 -40.09 -16.61 20.91
C ALA A 91 -38.64 -16.99 21.29
N ALA A 92 -37.68 -16.51 20.51
CA ALA A 92 -36.29 -16.33 20.91
C ALA A 92 -35.64 -15.32 19.95
N GLU A 93 -35.46 -14.08 20.41
CA GLU A 93 -34.62 -13.02 19.81
C GLU A 93 -34.35 -13.19 18.29
N VAL A 94 -35.37 -12.91 17.49
CA VAL A 94 -35.45 -13.32 16.08
C VAL A 94 -34.28 -12.76 15.26
N LEU A 95 -33.36 -13.63 14.89
CA LEU A 95 -32.30 -13.31 13.95
C LEU A 95 -32.93 -12.87 12.62
N SER A 96 -32.50 -11.71 12.09
CA SER A 96 -32.92 -11.23 10.76
C SER A 96 -32.87 -12.34 9.68
N LYS A 97 -33.78 -12.29 8.70
CA LYS A 97 -33.82 -13.21 7.53
C LYS A 97 -32.44 -13.41 6.87
N ASN A 98 -31.57 -12.40 6.88
CA ASN A 98 -30.20 -12.52 6.37
C ASN A 98 -29.26 -13.31 7.31
N LYS A 99 -29.42 -13.18 8.63
CA LYS A 99 -28.67 -13.95 9.63
C LYS A 99 -29.10 -15.42 9.61
N GLN A 100 -30.40 -15.70 9.49
CA GLN A 100 -30.93 -17.06 9.31
C GLN A 100 -30.36 -17.74 8.05
N LYS A 101 -30.36 -17.06 6.89
CA LYS A 101 -29.74 -17.57 5.65
C LYS A 101 -28.23 -17.81 5.77
N LYS A 102 -27.53 -17.02 6.59
CA LYS A 102 -26.10 -17.24 6.85
C LYS A 102 -25.87 -18.40 7.81
N ARG A 103 -26.77 -18.64 8.77
CA ARG A 103 -26.72 -19.78 9.70
C ARG A 103 -27.07 -21.10 9.00
N SER A 104 -28.02 -21.11 8.07
CA SER A 104 -28.33 -22.31 7.28
C SER A 104 -27.17 -22.76 6.39
N ARG A 105 -26.36 -21.81 5.89
CA ARG A 105 -25.13 -22.11 5.13
C ARG A 105 -23.93 -22.47 6.01
N ASN A 106 -23.88 -21.97 7.24
CA ASN A 106 -22.82 -22.24 8.20
C ASN A 106 -23.44 -22.34 9.62
N PRO A 107 -23.78 -23.56 10.06
CA PRO A 107 -24.42 -23.80 11.35
C PRO A 107 -23.60 -23.31 12.55
N HIS A 108 -22.27 -23.27 12.42
CA HIS A 108 -21.34 -22.79 13.45
C HIS A 108 -21.22 -21.26 13.50
N LYS A 109 -21.95 -20.52 12.65
CA LYS A 109 -21.91 -19.06 12.66
C LYS A 109 -22.73 -18.50 13.82
N ASN A 110 -22.05 -18.07 14.87
CA ASN A 110 -22.67 -17.38 16.00
C ASN A 110 -22.99 -15.91 15.67
N PHE A 111 -24.24 -15.51 15.88
CA PHE A 111 -24.72 -14.13 15.69
C PHE A 111 -24.93 -13.37 17.00
N CYS A 112 -24.78 -14.06 18.13
CA CYS A 112 -24.82 -13.49 19.46
C CYS A 112 -23.66 -12.48 19.60
N PRO A 113 -23.95 -11.18 19.83
CA PRO A 113 -22.91 -10.15 19.99
C PRO A 113 -21.91 -10.46 21.11
N GLN A 114 -22.35 -11.16 22.15
CA GLN A 114 -21.54 -11.59 23.30
C GLN A 114 -20.55 -12.70 22.95
N GLN A 115 -20.84 -13.50 21.92
CA GLN A 115 -20.00 -14.61 21.44
C GLN A 115 -19.08 -14.23 20.27
N LYS A 116 -19.15 -12.99 19.76
CA LYS A 116 -18.12 -12.50 18.83
C LYS A 116 -16.78 -12.50 19.57
N PRO A 117 -15.68 -12.98 18.95
CA PRO A 117 -14.36 -12.91 19.57
C PRO A 117 -14.07 -11.45 19.94
N LYS A 118 -14.08 -11.15 21.24
CA LYS A 118 -13.64 -9.85 21.73
C LYS A 118 -12.14 -9.82 21.49
N TYR A 119 -11.71 -8.95 20.57
CA TYR A 119 -10.30 -8.66 20.40
C TYR A 119 -9.74 -8.21 21.75
N LEU A 120 -8.63 -8.79 22.18
CA LEU A 120 -7.94 -8.33 23.37
C LEU A 120 -7.42 -6.91 23.08
N LYS A 121 -7.70 -5.97 23.98
CA LYS A 121 -7.32 -4.56 23.82
C LYS A 121 -5.92 -4.34 24.34
N CYS A 122 -5.11 -3.57 23.63
CA CYS A 122 -3.76 -3.16 24.01
C CYS A 122 -3.83 -2.26 25.24
N GLU A 123 -3.05 -2.55 26.27
CA GLU A 123 -3.07 -1.82 27.54
C GLU A 123 -2.65 -0.35 27.39
N GLN A 124 -1.80 -0.03 26.41
CA GLN A 124 -1.28 1.32 26.24
C GLN A 124 -2.21 2.25 25.44
N CYS A 125 -3.09 1.73 24.59
CA CYS A 125 -3.86 2.58 23.66
C CYS A 125 -5.24 2.04 23.25
N GLY A 126 -5.70 0.92 23.81
CA GLY A 126 -7.01 0.33 23.51
C GLY A 126 -7.15 -0.33 22.13
N ASN A 127 -6.18 -0.16 21.23
CA ASN A 127 -6.14 -0.83 19.92
C ASN A 127 -6.06 -2.36 20.06
N PRO A 128 -6.57 -3.14 19.10
CA PRO A 128 -6.50 -4.60 19.16
C PRO A 128 -5.05 -5.11 19.26
N LYS A 129 -4.80 -6.04 20.19
CA LYS A 129 -3.53 -6.74 20.38
C LYS A 129 -3.29 -7.69 19.21
N GLY A 130 -2.04 -7.89 18.82
CA GLY A 130 -1.68 -8.96 17.90
C GLY A 130 -1.81 -10.30 18.60
N ASN A 131 -2.60 -11.24 18.05
CA ASN A 131 -2.88 -12.53 18.70
C ASN A 131 -1.63 -13.35 19.07
N LYS A 132 -0.52 -13.17 18.33
CA LYS A 132 0.76 -13.86 18.57
C LYS A 132 1.88 -12.89 18.99
N CYS A 133 1.52 -11.69 19.42
CA CYS A 133 2.50 -10.66 19.77
C CYS A 133 3.24 -11.07 21.04
N VAL A 134 4.57 -11.11 20.97
CA VAL A 134 5.45 -11.43 22.12
C VAL A 134 5.21 -10.49 23.30
N PHE A 135 4.91 -9.23 23.01
CA PHE A 135 4.64 -8.21 24.04
C PHE A 135 3.17 -8.09 24.41
N ASN A 136 2.26 -8.86 23.79
CA ASN A 136 0.82 -8.69 23.93
C ASN A 136 0.35 -7.24 23.66
N LEU A 137 1.00 -6.52 22.74
CA LEU A 137 0.64 -5.14 22.39
C LEU A 137 0.05 -5.07 20.98
N CYS A 138 -0.56 -3.94 20.64
CA CYS A 138 -0.86 -3.61 19.25
C CYS A 138 0.44 -3.34 18.47
N ARG A 139 0.40 -3.33 17.14
CA ARG A 139 1.58 -3.08 16.30
C ARG A 139 2.35 -1.80 16.65
N GLY A 140 1.65 -0.70 16.91
CA GLY A 140 2.26 0.60 17.23
C GLY A 140 3.02 0.59 18.56
N CYS A 141 2.38 0.13 19.63
CA CYS A 141 2.99 0.01 20.95
C CYS A 141 4.09 -1.06 20.99
N CYS A 142 3.86 -2.18 20.32
CA CYS A 142 4.84 -3.25 20.15
C CYS A 142 6.12 -2.72 19.47
N LYS A 143 6.01 -1.87 18.44
CA LYS A 143 7.17 -1.29 17.77
C LYS A 143 8.02 -0.45 18.73
N LYS A 144 7.40 0.40 19.55
CA LYS A 144 8.10 1.24 20.52
C LYS A 144 8.81 0.40 21.59
N LYS A 145 8.11 -0.58 22.15
CA LYS A 145 8.66 -1.48 23.18
C LYS A 145 9.78 -2.36 22.63
N ALA A 146 9.55 -3.01 21.49
CA ALA A 146 10.54 -3.87 20.83
C ALA A 146 11.80 -3.10 20.40
N PHE A 147 11.66 -1.83 20.00
CA PHE A 147 12.82 -0.98 19.70
C PHE A 147 13.62 -0.66 20.97
N LYS A 148 12.94 -0.27 22.05
CA LYS A 148 13.58 0.05 23.34
C LYS A 148 14.28 -1.17 23.96
N GLU A 149 13.67 -2.34 23.85
CA GLU A 149 14.19 -3.61 24.39
C GLU A 149 15.09 -4.35 23.39
N MET A 150 15.38 -3.76 22.21
CA MET A 150 16.14 -4.40 21.11
C MET A 150 15.72 -5.86 20.90
N ALA A 151 14.43 -6.08 20.76
CA ALA A 151 13.80 -7.39 20.75
C ALA A 151 12.98 -7.61 19.48
N ASP A 152 12.81 -8.87 19.13
CA ASP A 152 12.12 -9.27 17.91
C ASP A 152 10.67 -9.66 18.20
N CYS A 153 9.77 -9.37 17.27
CA CYS A 153 8.36 -9.75 17.36
C CYS A 153 7.90 -10.35 16.03
N PRO A 154 7.81 -11.70 15.91
CA PRO A 154 7.39 -12.37 14.68
C PRO A 154 5.96 -12.00 14.27
N SER A 155 5.05 -11.81 15.23
CA SER A 155 3.65 -11.45 14.93
C SER A 155 3.48 -10.08 14.26
N HIS A 156 4.44 -9.16 14.40
CA HIS A 156 4.41 -7.85 13.75
C HIS A 156 5.57 -7.65 12.76
N GLY A 157 6.37 -8.69 12.51
CA GLY A 157 7.54 -8.64 11.63
C GLY A 157 8.64 -7.70 12.11
N LEU A 158 8.77 -7.48 13.43
CA LEU A 158 9.83 -6.63 14.00
C LEU A 158 11.09 -7.46 14.23
N ARG A 159 12.22 -7.01 13.68
CA ARG A 159 13.52 -7.68 13.75
C ARG A 159 14.60 -6.67 14.17
N PHE A 160 14.53 -6.15 15.40
CA PHE A 160 15.50 -5.20 15.92
C PHE A 160 16.77 -5.88 16.43
N LYS A 161 16.65 -6.99 17.18
CA LYS A 161 17.78 -7.75 17.71
C LYS A 161 18.62 -8.36 16.60
N THR A 162 17.98 -9.18 15.75
CA THR A 162 18.67 -9.88 14.66
C THR A 162 19.39 -8.91 13.71
N LYS A 163 18.79 -7.74 13.42
CA LYS A 163 19.42 -6.73 12.56
C LYS A 163 20.58 -6.02 13.23
N ALA A 164 20.50 -5.76 14.53
CA ALA A 164 21.59 -5.13 15.27
C ALA A 164 22.79 -6.07 15.40
N GLU A 165 22.55 -7.35 15.70
CA GLU A 165 23.60 -8.37 15.79
C GLU A 165 24.30 -8.57 14.45
N LYS A 166 23.54 -8.66 13.35
CA LYS A 166 24.12 -8.77 12.01
C LYS A 166 25.04 -7.59 11.66
N ARG A 167 24.63 -6.35 11.96
CA ARG A 167 25.48 -5.16 11.71
C ARG A 167 26.76 -5.17 12.54
N LYS A 168 26.67 -5.61 13.81
CA LYS A 168 27.86 -5.73 14.66
C LYS A 168 28.84 -6.77 14.12
N ALA A 169 28.34 -7.93 13.69
CA ALA A 169 29.18 -8.95 13.06
C ALA A 169 29.86 -8.42 11.78
N GLU A 170 29.11 -7.74 10.91
CA GLU A 170 29.67 -7.12 9.68
C GLU A 170 30.74 -6.04 9.99
N GLU A 171 30.57 -5.28 11.08
CA GLU A 171 31.56 -4.29 11.55
C GLU A 171 32.81 -4.93 12.16
N GLU A 172 32.65 -6.03 12.90
CA GLU A 172 33.76 -6.81 13.47
C GLU A 172 34.59 -7.48 12.36
N GLU A 173 33.94 -8.10 11.36
CA GLU A 173 34.61 -8.68 10.19
C GLU A 173 35.42 -7.64 9.41
N GLN A 174 34.90 -6.42 9.24
CA GLN A 174 35.63 -5.32 8.60
C GLN A 174 36.83 -4.84 9.42
N LYS A 175 36.73 -4.82 10.76
CA LYS A 175 37.84 -4.44 11.64
C LYS A 175 38.95 -5.50 11.66
N ASP A 176 38.57 -6.78 11.65
CA ASP A 176 39.53 -7.88 11.59
C ASP A 176 40.21 -7.97 10.22
N GLY A 177 39.48 -7.73 9.12
CA GLY A 177 40.06 -7.59 7.78
C GLY A 177 41.09 -6.47 7.70
N LYS A 178 40.75 -5.28 8.23
CA LYS A 178 41.65 -4.12 8.21
C LYS A 178 42.87 -4.26 9.13
N ARG A 179 42.74 -4.98 10.26
CA ARG A 179 43.89 -5.35 11.12
C ARG A 179 44.85 -6.31 10.42
N ARG A 180 44.32 -7.30 9.69
CA ARG A 180 45.15 -8.24 8.91
C ARG A 180 45.85 -7.54 7.75
N GLU A 181 45.18 -6.65 7.02
CA GLU A 181 45.83 -5.88 5.94
C GLU A 181 46.86 -4.87 6.46
N GLY A 182 46.62 -4.21 7.60
CA GLY A 182 47.59 -3.29 8.22
C GLY A 182 48.86 -4.00 8.71
N SER A 183 48.75 -5.21 9.26
CA SER A 183 49.89 -5.99 9.73
C SER A 183 50.77 -6.55 8.60
N VAL A 184 50.24 -6.70 7.38
CA VAL A 184 51.01 -7.18 6.22
C VAL A 184 51.84 -6.05 5.58
N ILE A 185 51.43 -4.79 5.73
CA ILE A 185 52.14 -3.63 5.16
C ILE A 185 53.36 -3.23 6.04
N GLU A 186 53.33 -3.42 7.35
CA GLU A 186 54.46 -3.06 8.25
C GLU A 186 55.69 -3.98 8.17
N MET A 187 55.59 -5.16 7.55
CA MET A 187 56.73 -6.09 7.39
C MET A 187 57.47 -5.96 6.05
N ASN A 188 57.05 -5.07 5.14
CA ASN A 188 57.63 -4.99 3.79
C ASN A 188 58.38 -3.68 3.48
N SER A 189 58.81 -2.95 4.51
CA SER A 189 59.68 -1.78 4.39
C SER A 189 61.06 -2.06 4.99
N GLU A 190 61.74 -3.10 4.49
CA GLU A 190 63.21 -3.21 4.55
C GLU A 190 63.78 -2.78 3.20
N SER A 191 64.49 -1.65 3.24
CA SER A 191 65.11 -0.95 2.11
C SER A 191 66.09 -1.83 1.31
N PRO A 192 66.04 -1.78 -0.03
CA PRO A 192 67.20 -2.14 -0.84
C PRO A 192 68.03 -0.91 -1.22
N LEU A 193 69.31 -1.04 -0.91
CA LEU A 193 70.41 -0.14 -1.22
C LEU A 193 70.51 0.20 -2.72
N ARG A 194 70.94 1.44 -2.99
CA ARG A 194 71.39 1.93 -4.30
C ARG A 194 72.57 1.11 -4.84
N PRO A 195 72.72 1.06 -6.18
CA PRO A 195 74.04 1.08 -6.78
C PRO A 195 74.22 2.30 -7.68
N GLU A 196 75.35 2.97 -7.50
CA GLU A 196 75.94 3.91 -8.45
C GLU A 196 76.59 3.12 -9.60
N THR A 197 76.50 3.61 -10.83
CA THR A 197 77.60 3.53 -11.81
C THR A 197 77.48 4.65 -12.85
N SER A 198 78.65 5.19 -13.19
CA SER A 198 78.92 6.30 -14.09
C SER A 198 79.40 5.79 -15.47
N THR A 199 79.70 6.72 -16.38
CA THR A 199 80.21 6.61 -17.78
C THR A 199 79.13 6.57 -18.88
N GLU A 200 79.24 7.21 -20.04
CA GLU A 200 80.03 8.34 -20.57
C GLU A 200 79.36 8.70 -21.93
N LEU A 201 79.54 9.96 -22.36
CA LEU A 201 79.57 10.52 -23.74
C LEU A 201 79.08 9.67 -24.93
N GLN A 202 78.24 10.25 -25.80
CA GLN A 202 78.69 10.92 -27.04
C GLN A 202 77.52 11.26 -28.00
N GLU A 203 77.44 12.55 -28.33
CA GLU A 203 77.02 13.20 -29.58
C GLU A 203 75.89 12.61 -30.47
N ARG A 204 74.90 13.45 -30.81
CA ARG A 204 74.83 14.11 -32.14
C ARG A 204 73.59 14.99 -32.29
N SER A 205 73.83 16.16 -32.90
CA SER A 205 72.89 17.19 -33.32
C SER A 205 71.68 16.70 -34.09
N THR A 206 70.52 17.32 -33.85
CA THR A 206 69.77 17.93 -34.95
C THR A 206 68.97 19.14 -34.47
N ALA A 207 69.30 20.27 -35.07
CA ALA A 207 68.54 21.52 -35.25
C ALA A 207 67.09 21.21 -35.73
N LEU A 208 66.07 22.06 -35.73
CA LEU A 208 65.77 23.45 -35.36
C LEU A 208 64.38 23.70 -36.00
N LEU A 209 63.51 24.46 -35.32
CA LEU A 209 62.34 25.19 -35.83
C LEU A 209 61.36 24.49 -36.80
N LEU A 210 60.13 24.30 -36.33
CA LEU A 210 58.94 25.02 -36.81
C LEU A 210 57.83 24.99 -35.75
#